data_AF-A0A2C5WFW3-F1
#
_entry.id   AF-A0A2C5WFW3-F1
#
_cell.length_a   1.000
_cell.length_b   1.000
_cell.length_c   1.000
_cell.angle_alpha   90.00
_cell.angle_beta   90.00
_cell.angle_gamma   90.00
#
_symmetry.space_group_name_H-M   'P 1'
#
loop_
_entity.id
_entity.type
_entity.pdbx_description
1 polymer ?
#
loop_
_entity_poly.entity_id
_entity_poly.type
_entity_poly.pdbx_seq_one_letter_code
_entity_poly.pdbx_strand_id
1 'polypeptide(L)'
;MNEVTLSNNLSQIELEIRHHQKLAGESIWEIGRRLKYVKENDLTHGQFREWHESIGIDKDFAYKSIKIADELPKVETLRHLGTTALHLIATLPEEEKQEQIEKIEQGESPTVRELQEVKRRLKLKDQALEAVRGELERVKLTKATKKVIEKEVIPDDYKATQELNKQLLAKNKELSDSEQAANERMQFIESQLKELMNQRQEVDEKSAKYDELTRAIEQSQGQLDSYQKQVSAYRHTINFLEKGNKFLANFGGVAFLDIKPALNNPKVRTELETFLTMLNSLSRSVSEILEQDDVIEGEIL
;
A
#
# COMPACT_ATOMS: atom_id res chain seq x y z
N MET A 1 17.02 27.00 23.71
CA MET A 1 16.98 25.82 22.85
C MET A 1 16.81 24.63 23.77
N ASN A 2 15.64 23.99 23.78
CA ASN A 2 15.49 22.71 24.43
C ASN A 2 16.02 21.68 23.46
N GLU A 3 17.10 20.98 23.80
CA GLU A 3 17.59 19.87 23.00
C GLU A 3 16.49 18.81 22.96
N VAL A 4 15.93 18.58 21.78
CA VAL A 4 15.00 17.47 21.56
C VAL A 4 15.86 16.20 21.62
N THR A 5 15.77 15.46 22.72
CA THR A 5 16.41 14.16 22.84
C THR A 5 15.67 13.19 21.92
N LEU A 6 16.26 12.87 20.76
CA LEU A 6 15.72 11.86 19.84
C LEU A 6 15.84 10.46 20.48
N SER A 7 14.86 9.59 20.24
CA SER A 7 14.96 8.19 20.64
C SER A 7 16.07 7.49 19.86
N ASN A 8 16.77 6.54 20.50
CA ASN A 8 17.75 5.68 19.82
C ASN A 8 17.09 4.47 19.12
N ASN A 9 15.76 4.35 19.19
CA ASN A 9 15.00 3.26 18.57
C ASN A 9 14.43 3.71 17.21
N LEU A 10 14.83 3.02 16.14
CA LEU A 10 14.40 3.32 14.76
C LEU A 10 12.89 3.24 14.58
N SER A 11 12.21 2.24 15.16
CA SER A 11 10.76 2.09 15.05
C SER A 11 10.01 3.22 15.77
N GLN A 12 10.58 3.74 16.87
CA GLN A 12 10.02 4.88 17.57
C GLN A 12 10.17 6.17 16.75
N ILE A 13 11.35 6.40 16.16
CA ILE A 13 11.58 7.54 15.27
C ILE A 13 10.64 7.49 14.07
N GLU A 14 10.43 6.31 13.47
CA GLU A 14 9.50 6.12 12.35
C GLU A 14 8.07 6.49 12.73
N LEU A 15 7.60 6.05 13.92
CA LEU A 15 6.27 6.37 14.43
C LEU A 15 6.11 7.89 14.63
N GLU A 16 7.10 8.55 15.23
CA GLU A 16 7.12 10.00 15.44
C GLU A 16 7.08 10.76 14.10
N ILE A 17 7.87 10.34 13.11
CA ILE A 17 7.85 10.91 11.76
C ILE A 17 6.47 10.78 11.11
N ARG A 18 5.87 9.58 11.13
CA ARG A 18 4.54 9.33 10.56
C ARG A 18 3.48 10.19 11.25
N HIS A 19 3.57 10.36 12.57
CA HIS A 19 2.67 11.21 13.33
C HIS A 19 2.79 12.69 12.89
N HIS A 20 4.00 13.22 12.80
CA HIS A 20 4.22 14.60 12.34
C HIS A 20 3.81 14.82 10.89
N GLN A 21 4.05 13.85 10.00
CA GLN A 21 3.58 13.89 8.61
C GLN A 21 2.04 13.96 8.54
N LYS A 22 1.34 13.13 9.33
CA LYS A 22 -0.12 13.16 9.42
C LYS A 22 -0.63 14.52 9.92
N LEU A 23 -0.04 15.05 10.98
CA LEU A 23 -0.40 16.37 11.52
C LEU A 23 -0.15 17.50 10.50
N ALA A 24 1.00 17.47 9.81
CA ALA A 24 1.33 18.45 8.78
C ALA A 24 0.33 18.42 7.62
N GLY A 25 -0.03 17.23 7.15
CA GLY A 25 -1.07 17.04 6.14
C GLY A 25 -2.42 17.62 6.58
N GLU A 26 -2.90 17.22 7.75
CA GLU A 26 -4.18 17.72 8.28
C GLU A 26 -4.24 19.24 8.45
N SER A 27 -3.11 19.85 8.82
CA SER A 27 -2.98 21.28 9.02
C SER A 27 -3.27 22.07 7.73
N ILE A 28 -2.96 21.53 6.55
CA ILE A 28 -3.21 22.20 5.26
C ILE A 28 -4.71 22.50 5.07
N TRP A 29 -5.59 21.52 5.31
CA TRP A 29 -7.04 21.72 5.22
C TRP A 29 -7.58 22.67 6.30
N GLU A 30 -7.07 22.51 7.53
CA GLU A 30 -7.55 23.26 8.70
C GLU A 30 -7.17 24.74 8.61
N ILE A 31 -5.97 25.03 8.11
CA ILE A 31 -5.52 26.39 7.76
C ILE A 31 -6.33 26.90 6.57
N GLY A 32 -6.50 26.10 5.50
CA GLY A 32 -7.28 26.47 4.33
C GLY A 32 -8.72 26.90 4.66
N ARG A 33 -9.41 26.16 5.53
CA ARG A 33 -10.77 26.50 6.00
C ARG A 33 -10.81 27.83 6.75
N ARG A 34 -9.87 28.08 7.67
CA ARG A 34 -9.79 29.35 8.42
C ARG A 34 -9.50 30.53 7.50
N LEU A 35 -8.56 30.35 6.58
CA LEU A 35 -8.23 31.37 5.58
C LEU A 35 -9.44 31.69 4.70
N LYS A 36 -10.21 30.68 4.27
CA LYS A 36 -11.45 30.87 3.51
C LYS A 36 -12.48 31.65 4.34
N TYR A 37 -12.71 31.23 5.58
CA TYR A 37 -13.66 31.89 6.48
C TYR A 37 -13.36 33.38 6.65
N VAL A 38 -12.11 33.73 7.01
CA VAL A 38 -11.69 35.12 7.20
C VAL A 38 -11.83 35.93 5.90
N LYS A 39 -11.48 35.34 4.76
CA LYS A 39 -11.61 35.96 3.44
C LYS A 39 -13.06 36.29 3.07
N GLU A 40 -14.00 35.44 3.45
CA GLU A 40 -15.42 35.56 3.08
C GLU A 40 -16.25 36.36 4.09
N ASN A 41 -15.86 36.39 5.37
CA ASN A 41 -16.70 36.92 6.45
C ASN A 41 -16.10 38.13 7.17
N ASP A 42 -14.77 38.21 7.31
CA ASP A 42 -14.14 39.17 8.24
C ASP A 42 -13.40 40.32 7.53
N LEU A 43 -13.11 40.19 6.22
CA LEU A 43 -12.28 41.14 5.48
C LEU A 43 -12.99 41.69 4.24
N THR A 44 -12.80 43.00 4.00
CA THR A 44 -13.25 43.63 2.76
C THR A 44 -12.33 43.27 1.58
N HIS A 45 -12.84 43.38 0.35
CA HIS A 45 -12.11 43.03 -0.85
C HIS A 45 -10.77 43.80 -0.93
N GLY A 46 -9.66 43.07 -1.05
CA GLY A 46 -8.30 43.64 -1.12
C GLY A 46 -7.49 43.54 0.18
N GLN A 47 -8.11 43.41 1.35
CA GLN A 47 -7.40 43.36 2.65
C GLN A 47 -6.86 41.97 3.01
N PHE A 48 -7.34 40.92 2.35
CA PHE A 48 -6.96 39.53 2.65
C PHE A 48 -5.45 39.28 2.53
N ARG A 49 -4.80 39.91 1.54
CA ARG A 49 -3.36 39.74 1.29
C ARG A 49 -2.52 40.22 2.46
N GLU A 50 -2.73 41.48 2.85
CA GLU A 50 -1.97 42.13 3.93
C GLU A 50 -2.14 41.36 5.24
N TRP A 51 -3.35 40.86 5.50
CA TRP A 51 -3.65 40.08 6.69
C TRP A 51 -2.89 38.74 6.73
N HIS A 52 -2.96 37.91 5.69
CA HIS A 52 -2.29 36.60 5.74
C HIS A 52 -0.75 36.74 5.76
N GLU A 53 -0.20 37.78 5.10
CA GLU A 53 1.23 38.10 5.16
C GLU A 53 1.65 38.53 6.57
N SER A 54 0.81 39.28 7.30
CA SER A 54 1.09 39.72 8.68
C SER A 54 1.22 38.58 9.69
N ILE A 55 0.55 37.44 9.44
CA ILE A 55 0.64 36.22 10.25
C ILE A 55 1.70 35.24 9.73
N GLY A 56 2.54 35.68 8.79
CA GLY A 56 3.66 34.89 8.25
C GLY A 56 3.26 33.80 7.26
N ILE A 57 2.03 33.84 6.72
CA ILE A 57 1.59 32.90 5.70
C ILE A 57 1.87 33.48 4.32
N ASP A 58 2.63 32.74 3.51
CA ASP A 58 2.92 33.15 2.16
C ASP A 58 1.66 33.10 1.27
N LYS A 59 1.63 33.98 0.28
CA LYS A 59 0.53 34.11 -0.66
C LYS A 59 0.21 32.78 -1.34
N ASP A 60 1.21 32.07 -1.85
CA ASP A 60 0.99 30.85 -2.62
C ASP A 60 0.36 29.76 -1.76
N PHE A 61 0.87 29.53 -0.56
CA PHE A 61 0.29 28.60 0.40
C PHE A 61 -1.13 29.02 0.78
N ALA A 62 -1.39 30.31 1.05
CA ALA A 62 -2.72 30.77 1.44
C ALA A 62 -3.79 30.40 0.40
N TYR A 63 -3.56 30.75 -0.87
CA TYR A 63 -4.51 30.45 -1.94
C TYR A 63 -4.57 28.95 -2.28
N LYS A 64 -3.44 28.24 -2.25
CA LYS A 64 -3.42 26.77 -2.49
C LYS A 64 -4.20 26.04 -1.41
N SER A 65 -3.98 26.35 -0.14
CA SER A 65 -4.64 25.71 1.00
C SER A 65 -6.14 26.01 1.03
N ILE A 66 -6.58 27.24 0.70
CA ILE A 66 -8.01 27.54 0.50
C ILE A 66 -8.60 26.63 -0.57
N LYS A 67 -7.95 26.55 -1.75
CA LYS A 67 -8.47 25.76 -2.86
C LYS A 67 -8.51 24.26 -2.53
N ILE A 68 -7.49 23.74 -1.87
CA ILE A 68 -7.45 22.35 -1.39
C ILE A 68 -8.61 22.07 -0.44
N ALA A 69 -8.87 22.98 0.50
CA ALA A 69 -9.95 22.82 1.48
C ALA A 69 -11.36 22.90 0.85
N ASP A 70 -11.49 23.57 -0.28
CA ASP A 70 -12.76 23.75 -1.00
C ASP A 70 -13.06 22.60 -1.97
N GLU A 71 -12.03 22.10 -2.65
CA GLU A 71 -12.17 21.18 -3.79
C GLU A 71 -11.87 19.72 -3.45
N LEU A 72 -11.14 19.44 -2.37
CA LEU A 72 -10.70 18.10 -2.00
C LEU A 72 -11.28 17.63 -0.66
N PRO A 73 -11.80 16.39 -0.59
CA PRO A 73 -12.25 15.82 0.67
C PRO A 73 -11.07 15.58 1.63
N LYS A 74 -11.32 15.69 2.94
CA LYS A 74 -10.30 15.43 3.98
C LYS A 74 -10.15 13.92 4.24
N VAL A 75 -9.74 13.16 3.23
CA VAL A 75 -9.47 11.71 3.36
C VAL A 75 -8.07 11.44 3.91
N GLU A 76 -7.87 10.31 4.59
CA GLU A 76 -6.59 9.95 5.20
C GLU A 76 -5.48 9.74 4.15
N THR A 77 -5.88 9.22 2.99
CA THR A 77 -5.01 8.92 1.85
C THR A 77 -4.45 10.16 1.17
N LEU A 78 -5.00 11.36 1.35
CA LEU A 78 -4.41 12.59 0.78
C LEU A 78 -3.43 13.29 1.75
N ARG A 79 -3.40 12.91 3.03
CA ARG A 79 -2.63 13.63 4.07
C ARG A 79 -1.13 13.49 3.93
N HIS A 80 -0.66 12.46 3.23
CA HIS A 80 0.76 12.24 2.99
C HIS A 80 1.29 13.06 1.81
N LEU A 81 0.42 13.72 1.03
CA LEU A 81 0.81 14.54 -0.11
C LEU A 81 1.16 15.96 0.32
N GLY A 82 2.21 16.51 -0.29
CA GLY A 82 2.58 17.91 -0.11
C GLY A 82 1.58 18.88 -0.75
N THR A 83 1.56 20.13 -0.27
CA THR A 83 0.63 21.20 -0.71
C THR A 83 0.59 21.38 -2.23
N THR A 84 1.72 21.25 -2.93
CA THR A 84 1.78 21.40 -4.40
C THR A 84 1.07 20.26 -5.12
N ALA A 85 1.25 19.01 -4.69
CA ALA A 85 0.57 17.86 -5.29
C ALA A 85 -0.95 17.95 -5.05
N LEU A 86 -1.34 18.24 -3.80
CA LEU A 86 -2.75 18.48 -3.44
C LEU A 86 -3.36 19.60 -4.28
N HIS A 87 -2.67 20.73 -4.44
CA HIS A 87 -3.18 21.82 -5.25
C HIS A 87 -3.35 21.44 -6.72
N LEU A 88 -2.44 20.64 -7.29
CA LEU A 88 -2.57 20.18 -8.67
C LEU A 88 -3.83 19.33 -8.83
N ILE A 89 -4.04 18.34 -7.96
CA ILE A 89 -5.24 17.49 -7.94
C ILE A 89 -6.51 18.35 -7.79
N ALA A 90 -6.50 19.31 -6.86
CA ALA A 90 -7.61 20.25 -6.62
C ALA A 90 -7.93 21.14 -7.84
N THR A 91 -7.06 21.21 -8.85
CA THR A 91 -7.27 22.00 -10.07
C THR A 91 -7.63 21.17 -11.29
N LEU A 92 -7.68 19.85 -11.16
CA LEU A 92 -8.12 18.96 -12.24
C LEU A 92 -9.65 19.00 -12.40
N PRO A 93 -10.17 18.70 -13.60
CA PRO A 93 -11.60 18.44 -13.80
C PRO A 93 -12.09 17.31 -12.89
N GLU A 94 -13.37 17.30 -12.54
CA GLU A 94 -13.93 16.39 -11.53
C GLU A 94 -13.67 14.90 -11.82
N GLU A 95 -13.78 14.50 -13.09
CA GLU A 95 -13.52 13.12 -13.54
C GLU A 95 -12.07 12.69 -13.29
N GLU A 96 -11.10 13.51 -13.73
CA GLU A 96 -9.68 13.23 -13.55
C GLU A 96 -9.25 13.41 -12.08
N LYS A 97 -9.87 14.34 -11.35
CA LYS A 97 -9.66 14.53 -9.90
C LYS A 97 -10.03 13.25 -9.15
N GLN A 98 -11.19 12.67 -9.45
CA GLN A 98 -11.65 11.43 -8.82
C GLN A 98 -10.75 10.24 -9.18
N GLU A 99 -10.33 10.12 -10.45
CA GLU A 99 -9.41 9.07 -10.88
C GLU A 99 -8.06 9.14 -10.13
N GLN A 100 -7.51 10.35 -9.92
CA GLN A 100 -6.28 10.51 -9.15
C GLN A 100 -6.46 10.11 -7.68
N ILE A 101 -7.62 10.44 -7.07
CA ILE A 101 -7.92 10.05 -5.69
C ILE A 101 -8.01 8.52 -5.57
N GLU A 102 -8.70 7.86 -6.50
CA GLU A 102 -8.83 6.39 -6.51
C GLU A 102 -7.47 5.69 -6.66
N LYS A 103 -6.59 6.19 -7.54
CA LYS A 103 -5.22 5.67 -7.66
C LYS A 103 -4.44 5.80 -6.35
N ILE A 104 -4.60 6.92 -5.65
CA ILE A 104 -3.95 7.15 -4.35
C ILE A 104 -4.50 6.19 -3.28
N GLU A 105 -5.80 5.90 -3.30
CA GLU A 105 -6.41 4.92 -2.40
C GLU A 105 -5.96 3.49 -2.70
N GLN A 106 -5.66 3.17 -3.96
CA GLN A 106 -5.07 1.89 -4.38
C GLN A 106 -3.57 1.76 -4.05
N GLY A 107 -2.95 2.81 -3.48
CA GLY A 107 -1.57 2.81 -3.04
C GLY A 107 -0.56 3.43 -4.00
N GLU A 108 -1.01 4.04 -5.12
CA GLU A 108 -0.13 4.81 -5.99
C GLU A 108 0.18 6.19 -5.37
N SER A 109 1.42 6.66 -5.46
CA SER A 109 1.79 8.01 -4.99
C SER A 109 2.21 8.86 -6.18
N PRO A 110 1.29 9.63 -6.79
CA PRO A 110 1.58 10.39 -8.00
C PRO A 110 2.59 11.50 -7.70
N THR A 111 3.64 11.57 -8.50
CA THR A 111 4.62 12.63 -8.38
C THR A 111 4.07 13.94 -8.94
N VAL A 112 4.59 15.07 -8.44
CA VAL A 112 4.21 16.41 -8.94
C VAL A 112 4.40 16.52 -10.46
N ARG A 113 5.41 15.86 -11.02
CA ARG A 113 5.71 15.87 -12.46
C ARG A 113 4.63 15.14 -13.27
N GLU A 114 4.16 14.01 -12.79
CA GLU A 114 3.08 13.26 -13.44
C GLU A 114 1.77 14.05 -13.43
N LEU A 115 1.42 14.65 -12.28
CA LEU A 115 0.23 15.52 -12.16
C LEU A 115 0.31 16.75 -13.09
N GLN A 116 1.50 17.32 -13.27
CA GLN A 116 1.71 18.42 -14.22
C GLN A 116 1.52 17.98 -15.68
N GLU A 117 1.96 16.77 -16.03
CA GLU A 117 1.81 16.25 -17.39
C GLU A 117 0.34 15.93 -17.71
N VAL A 118 -0.40 15.35 -16.75
CA VAL A 118 -1.86 15.15 -16.87
C VAL A 118 -2.56 16.48 -17.14
N LYS A 119 -2.25 17.51 -16.34
CA LYS A 119 -2.81 18.85 -16.51
C LYS A 119 -2.45 19.47 -17.87
N ARG A 120 -1.22 19.27 -18.34
CA ARG A 120 -0.76 19.76 -19.64
C ARG A 120 -1.52 19.10 -20.79
N ARG A 121 -1.67 17.78 -20.73
CA ARG A 121 -2.40 16.98 -21.72
C ARG A 121 -3.85 17.41 -21.81
N LEU A 122 -4.52 17.62 -20.67
CA LEU A 122 -5.90 18.13 -20.62
C LEU A 122 -6.01 19.51 -21.28
N LYS A 123 -5.10 20.43 -20.96
CA LYS A 123 -5.08 21.76 -21.57
C LYS A 123 -4.91 21.71 -23.10
N LEU A 124 -4.07 20.81 -23.61
CA LEU A 124 -3.87 20.64 -25.05
C LEU A 124 -5.12 20.08 -25.73
N LYS A 125 -5.80 19.11 -25.09
CA LYS A 125 -7.07 18.57 -25.59
C LYS A 125 -8.15 19.66 -25.67
N ASP A 126 -8.30 20.48 -24.63
CA ASP A 126 -9.27 21.57 -24.60
C ASP A 126 -8.99 22.61 -25.70
N GLN A 127 -7.72 22.95 -25.92
CA GLN A 127 -7.32 23.88 -26.98
C GLN A 127 -7.62 23.33 -28.38
N ALA A 128 -7.41 22.04 -28.61
CA ALA A 128 -7.76 21.39 -29.87
C ALA A 128 -9.28 21.39 -30.10
N LEU A 129 -10.06 21.10 -29.06
CA LEU A 129 -11.53 21.12 -29.14
C LEU A 129 -12.08 22.52 -29.45
N GLU A 130 -11.54 23.56 -28.82
CA GLU A 130 -11.95 24.94 -29.12
C GLU A 130 -11.54 25.41 -30.51
N ALA A 131 -10.37 24.99 -31.01
CA ALA A 131 -9.97 25.26 -32.39
C ALA A 131 -10.95 24.64 -33.40
N VAL A 132 -11.33 23.37 -33.19
CA VAL A 132 -12.30 22.66 -34.04
C VAL A 132 -13.69 23.33 -33.97
N ARG A 133 -14.14 23.75 -32.78
CA ARG A 133 -15.40 24.50 -32.62
C ARG A 133 -15.37 25.84 -33.33
N GLY A 134 -14.28 26.58 -33.23
CA GLY A 134 -14.09 27.87 -33.90
C GLY A 134 -14.10 27.75 -35.42
N GLU A 135 -13.50 26.69 -35.97
CA GLU A 135 -13.56 26.39 -37.41
C GLU A 135 -14.98 26.02 -37.86
N LEU A 136 -15.70 25.21 -37.07
CA LEU A 136 -17.08 24.84 -37.36
C LEU A 136 -18.01 26.07 -37.40
N GLU A 137 -17.87 27.01 -36.46
CA GLU A 137 -18.65 28.25 -36.46
C GLU A 137 -18.28 29.18 -37.62
N ARG A 138 -17.00 29.25 -38.01
CA ARG A 138 -16.57 30.00 -39.22
C ARG A 138 -17.16 29.42 -40.51
N VAL A 139 -17.26 28.09 -40.62
CA VAL A 139 -17.88 27.41 -41.76
C VAL A 139 -19.40 27.64 -41.79
N LYS A 140 -20.05 27.72 -40.63
CA LYS A 140 -21.48 28.06 -40.55
C LYS A 140 -21.75 29.52 -40.96
N LEU A 141 -20.92 30.48 -40.53
CA LEU A 141 -21.06 31.90 -40.86
C LEU A 141 -20.78 32.22 -42.34
N THR A 142 -19.84 31.52 -42.98
CA THR A 142 -19.52 31.71 -44.41
C THR A 142 -20.61 31.16 -45.35
N LYS A 143 -21.44 30.21 -44.91
CA LYS A 143 -22.62 29.76 -45.68
C LYS A 143 -23.81 30.73 -45.63
N ALA A 144 -23.84 31.68 -44.69
CA ALA A 144 -25.00 32.57 -44.48
C ALA A 144 -24.89 33.94 -45.18
N THR A 145 -23.72 34.31 -45.71
CA THR A 145 -23.50 35.65 -46.30
C THR A 145 -23.03 35.58 -47.75
N LYS A 146 -23.99 35.64 -48.69
CA LYS A 146 -23.90 36.38 -49.97
C LYS A 146 -25.14 36.10 -50.85
N LYS A 147 -26.09 37.04 -50.82
CA LYS A 147 -27.06 37.29 -51.90
C LYS A 147 -27.14 38.80 -52.12
N VAL A 148 -26.34 39.33 -53.05
CA VAL A 148 -26.67 40.49 -53.91
C VAL A 148 -25.89 40.30 -55.23
N ILE A 149 -26.56 40.65 -56.33
CA ILE A 149 -26.41 40.20 -57.72
C ILE A 149 -25.41 41.09 -58.48
N GLU A 150 -24.57 40.54 -59.38
CA GLU A 150 -24.46 40.87 -60.82
C GLU A 150 -23.13 40.44 -61.50
N LYS A 151 -23.29 39.86 -62.70
CA LYS A 151 -22.33 39.41 -63.73
C LYS A 151 -21.52 38.14 -63.49
N GLU A 152 -22.09 37.07 -64.03
CA GLU A 152 -21.45 35.80 -64.38
C GLU A 152 -20.45 36.02 -65.53
N VAL A 153 -19.15 35.96 -65.23
CA VAL A 153 -18.15 35.44 -66.15
C VAL A 153 -17.62 34.21 -65.44
N ILE A 154 -18.01 33.03 -65.90
CA ILE A 154 -17.50 31.77 -65.37
C ILE A 154 -16.06 31.64 -65.88
N PRO A 155 -15.04 31.73 -65.01
CA PRO A 155 -13.66 31.47 -65.41
C PRO A 155 -13.50 29.98 -65.78
N ASP A 156 -12.69 29.66 -66.78
CA ASP A 156 -12.51 28.29 -67.31
C ASP A 156 -12.11 27.26 -66.22
N ASP A 157 -11.51 27.73 -65.13
CA ASP A 157 -11.05 27.03 -63.94
C ASP A 157 -12.16 26.69 -62.91
N TYR A 158 -13.39 27.16 -63.12
CA TYR A 158 -14.52 26.89 -62.20
C TYR A 158 -14.93 25.41 -62.19
N LYS A 159 -14.86 24.72 -63.34
CA LYS A 159 -15.15 23.28 -63.43
C LYS A 159 -14.12 22.44 -62.70
N ALA A 160 -12.84 22.78 -62.82
CA ALA A 160 -11.76 22.10 -62.09
C ALA A 160 -11.92 22.27 -60.57
N THR A 161 -12.35 23.46 -60.12
CA THR A 161 -12.61 23.74 -58.70
C THR A 161 -13.81 22.97 -58.15
N GLN A 162 -14.88 22.79 -58.94
CA GLN A 162 -16.01 21.95 -58.53
C GLN A 162 -15.62 20.47 -58.41
N GLU A 163 -14.86 19.95 -59.37
CA GLU A 163 -14.43 18.55 -59.36
C GLU A 163 -13.49 18.27 -58.17
N LEU A 164 -12.57 19.19 -57.88
CA LEU A 164 -11.69 19.11 -56.71
C LEU A 164 -12.47 19.15 -55.39
N ASN A 165 -13.46 20.04 -55.26
CA ASN A 165 -14.32 20.07 -54.06
C ASN A 165 -15.09 18.76 -53.86
N LYS A 166 -15.54 18.15 -54.96
CA LYS A 166 -16.25 16.86 -54.93
C LYS A 166 -15.33 15.73 -54.46
N GLN A 167 -14.07 15.72 -54.91
CA GLN A 167 -13.05 14.77 -54.44
C GLN A 167 -12.67 14.99 -52.97
N LEU A 168 -12.51 16.24 -52.54
CA LEU A 168 -12.23 16.57 -51.14
C LEU A 168 -13.36 16.15 -50.21
N LEU A 169 -14.62 16.33 -50.63
CA LEU A 169 -15.79 15.85 -49.87
C LEU A 169 -15.82 14.33 -49.76
N ALA A 170 -15.53 13.61 -50.86
CA ALA A 170 -15.44 12.15 -50.84
C ALA A 170 -14.33 11.66 -49.89
N LYS A 171 -13.16 12.31 -49.95
CA LYS A 171 -12.01 11.97 -49.11
C LYS A 171 -12.22 12.30 -47.64
N ASN A 172 -12.88 13.42 -47.31
CA ASN A 172 -13.27 13.75 -45.94
C ASN A 172 -14.28 12.72 -45.39
N LYS A 173 -15.17 12.21 -46.24
CA LYS A 173 -16.10 11.15 -45.84
C LYS A 173 -15.36 9.84 -45.54
N GLU A 174 -14.46 9.40 -46.42
CA GLU A 174 -13.59 8.24 -46.15
C GLU A 174 -12.76 8.39 -44.89
N LEU A 175 -12.19 9.58 -44.64
CA LEU A 175 -11.43 9.85 -43.41
C LEU A 175 -12.32 9.78 -42.17
N SER A 176 -13.53 10.35 -42.23
CA SER A 176 -14.51 10.27 -41.15
C SER A 176 -14.91 8.82 -40.86
N ASP A 177 -15.16 8.03 -41.89
CA ASP A 177 -15.53 6.62 -41.76
C ASP A 177 -14.36 5.80 -41.18
N SER A 178 -13.12 6.11 -41.57
CA SER A 178 -11.90 5.49 -41.04
C SER A 178 -11.64 5.86 -39.58
N GLU A 179 -11.83 7.13 -39.20
CA GLU A 179 -11.73 7.60 -37.82
C GLU A 179 -12.75 6.89 -36.92
N GLN A 180 -13.99 6.76 -37.40
CA GLN A 180 -15.04 6.06 -36.68
C GLN A 180 -14.68 4.58 -36.46
N ALA A 181 -14.21 3.89 -37.50
CA ALA A 181 -13.75 2.50 -37.40
C ALA A 181 -12.54 2.35 -36.45
N ALA A 182 -11.61 3.30 -36.45
CA ALA A 182 -10.48 3.30 -35.53
C ALA A 182 -10.92 3.50 -34.08
N ASN A 183 -11.90 4.39 -33.85
CA ASN A 183 -12.45 4.66 -32.53
C ASN A 183 -13.22 3.45 -31.96
N GLU A 184 -14.02 2.78 -32.78
CA GLU A 184 -14.70 1.53 -32.40
C GLU A 184 -13.69 0.44 -32.02
N ARG A 185 -12.59 0.32 -32.77
CA ARG A 185 -11.52 -0.65 -32.49
C ARG A 185 -10.76 -0.31 -31.21
N MET A 186 -10.55 0.97 -30.93
CA MET A 186 -9.92 1.44 -29.70
C MET A 186 -10.80 1.13 -28.48
N GLN A 187 -12.11 1.40 -28.55
CA GLN A 187 -13.06 1.04 -27.49
C GLN A 187 -13.09 -0.47 -27.23
N PHE A 188 -13.00 -1.29 -28.29
CA PHE A 188 -12.91 -2.74 -28.15
C PHE A 188 -11.60 -3.18 -27.47
N ILE A 189 -10.47 -2.56 -27.81
CA ILE A 189 -9.18 -2.88 -27.15
C ILE A 189 -9.20 -2.45 -25.68
N GLU A 190 -9.75 -1.28 -25.37
CA GLU A 190 -9.89 -0.80 -23.99
C GLU A 190 -10.76 -1.74 -23.15
N SER A 191 -11.87 -2.23 -23.70
CA SER A 191 -12.72 -3.18 -22.98
C SER A 191 -12.01 -4.52 -22.72
N GLN A 192 -11.29 -5.05 -23.71
CA GLN A 192 -10.50 -6.26 -23.53
C GLN A 192 -9.37 -6.08 -22.51
N LEU A 193 -8.69 -4.92 -22.52
CA LEU A 193 -7.62 -4.63 -21.58
C LEU A 193 -8.14 -4.53 -20.15
N LYS A 194 -9.31 -3.91 -19.96
CA LYS A 194 -10.00 -3.84 -18.66
C LYS A 194 -10.39 -5.23 -18.15
N GLU A 195 -10.90 -6.09 -19.03
CA GLU A 195 -11.23 -7.47 -18.66
C GLU A 195 -9.98 -8.27 -18.26
N LEU A 196 -8.88 -8.10 -18.98
CA LEU A 196 -7.60 -8.76 -18.69
C LEU A 196 -6.98 -8.27 -17.38
N MET A 197 -7.11 -6.98 -17.07
CA MET A 197 -6.72 -6.42 -15.77
C MET A 197 -7.52 -7.01 -14.62
N ASN A 198 -8.84 -7.11 -14.76
CA ASN A 198 -9.70 -7.74 -13.75
C ASN A 198 -9.33 -9.21 -13.51
N GLN A 199 -9.09 -9.97 -14.58
CA GLN A 199 -8.63 -11.37 -14.47
C GLN A 199 -7.29 -11.47 -13.76
N ARG A 200 -6.34 -10.56 -14.05
CA ARG A 200 -5.04 -10.53 -13.39
C ARG A 200 -5.17 -10.23 -11.89
N GLN A 201 -6.02 -9.27 -11.52
CA GLN A 201 -6.30 -8.96 -10.12
C GLN A 201 -6.90 -10.17 -9.38
N GLU A 202 -7.85 -10.87 -9.99
CA GLU A 202 -8.44 -12.08 -9.40
C GLU A 202 -7.39 -13.19 -9.19
N VAL A 203 -6.46 -13.34 -10.13
CA VAL A 203 -5.33 -14.29 -10.03
C VAL A 203 -4.36 -13.85 -8.93
N ASP A 204 -4.01 -12.57 -8.84
CA ASP A 204 -3.12 -12.03 -7.82
C ASP A 204 -3.71 -12.21 -6.41
N GLU A 205 -5.02 -11.96 -6.24
CA GLU A 205 -5.74 -12.22 -4.98
C GLU A 205 -5.79 -13.71 -4.61
N LYS A 206 -5.99 -14.59 -5.60
CA LYS A 206 -5.93 -16.04 -5.37
C LYS A 206 -4.52 -16.47 -4.98
N SER A 207 -3.49 -15.95 -5.63
CA SER A 207 -2.09 -16.26 -5.32
C SER A 207 -1.73 -15.84 -3.90
N ALA A 208 -2.13 -14.63 -3.47
CA ALA A 208 -1.90 -14.17 -2.11
C ALA A 208 -2.54 -15.12 -1.06
N LYS A 209 -3.75 -15.61 -1.33
CA LYS A 209 -4.41 -16.62 -0.47
C LYS A 209 -3.65 -17.95 -0.44
N TYR A 210 -3.07 -18.38 -1.56
CA TYR A 210 -2.23 -19.58 -1.59
C TYR A 210 -0.95 -19.39 -0.76
N ASP A 211 -0.31 -18.21 -0.81
CA ASP A 211 0.89 -17.92 -0.03
C ASP A 211 0.61 -17.84 1.48
N GLU A 212 -0.55 -17.33 1.87
CA GLU A 212 -1.02 -17.39 3.27
C GLU A 212 -1.30 -18.82 3.72
N LEU A 213 -1.95 -19.63 2.88
CA LEU A 213 -2.23 -21.03 3.19
C LEU A 213 -0.94 -21.84 3.32
N THR A 214 0.03 -21.63 2.44
CA THR A 214 1.36 -22.27 2.52
C THR A 214 2.04 -21.92 3.85
N ARG A 215 2.07 -20.64 4.23
CA ARG A 215 2.64 -20.20 5.53
C ARG A 215 1.91 -20.82 6.72
N ALA A 216 0.58 -20.91 6.68
CA ALA A 216 -0.20 -21.55 7.74
C ALA A 216 0.09 -23.06 7.84
N ILE A 217 0.29 -23.74 6.70
CA ILE A 217 0.67 -25.15 6.66
C ILE A 217 2.07 -25.35 7.25
N GLU A 218 3.06 -24.53 6.87
CA GLU A 218 4.42 -24.58 7.41
C GLU A 218 4.44 -24.36 8.93
N GLN A 219 3.69 -23.35 9.42
CA GLN A 219 3.56 -23.10 10.85
C GLN A 219 2.90 -24.27 11.58
N SER A 220 1.84 -24.85 11.02
CA SER A 220 1.17 -26.01 11.58
C SER A 220 2.07 -27.26 11.61
N GLN A 221 2.89 -27.46 10.57
CA GLN A 221 3.89 -28.54 10.54
C GLN A 221 4.98 -28.34 11.61
N GLY A 222 5.48 -27.10 11.78
CA GLY A 222 6.42 -26.77 12.84
C GLY A 222 5.86 -27.02 14.25
N GLN A 223 4.59 -26.63 14.48
CA GLN A 223 3.89 -26.93 15.72
C GLN A 223 3.73 -28.44 15.95
N LEU A 224 3.34 -29.19 14.91
CA LEU A 224 3.21 -30.65 15.00
C LEU A 224 4.55 -31.33 15.31
N ASP A 225 5.66 -30.88 14.73
CA ASP A 225 7.01 -31.40 15.05
C ASP A 225 7.39 -31.12 16.51
N SER A 226 7.09 -29.92 17.02
CA SER A 226 7.27 -29.56 18.42
C SER A 226 6.45 -30.46 19.36
N TYR A 227 5.17 -30.65 19.05
CA TYR A 227 4.30 -31.57 19.80
C TYR A 227 4.80 -33.02 19.75
N GLN A 228 5.27 -33.51 18.59
CA GLN A 228 5.83 -34.85 18.48
C GLN A 228 7.09 -35.03 19.33
N LYS A 229 7.98 -34.03 19.36
CA LYS A 229 9.15 -34.01 20.25
C LYS A 229 8.74 -34.03 21.71
N GLN A 230 7.73 -33.24 22.09
CA GLN A 230 7.22 -33.19 23.46
C GLN A 230 6.58 -34.53 23.88
N VAL A 231 5.75 -35.14 23.01
CA VAL A 231 5.15 -36.46 23.26
C VAL A 231 6.22 -37.54 23.37
N SER A 232 7.26 -37.50 22.53
CA SER A 232 8.40 -38.42 22.61
C SER A 232 9.15 -38.27 23.94
N ALA A 233 9.44 -37.03 24.35
CA ALA A 233 10.08 -36.73 25.63
C ALA A 233 9.25 -37.26 26.81
N TYR A 234 7.93 -36.99 26.83
CA TYR A 234 7.05 -37.54 27.87
C TYR A 234 7.04 -39.07 27.88
N ARG A 235 7.00 -39.72 26.71
CA ARG A 235 7.04 -41.18 26.62
C ARG A 235 8.35 -41.74 27.18
N HIS A 236 9.48 -41.10 26.87
CA HIS A 236 10.78 -41.49 27.41
C HIS A 236 10.85 -41.32 28.94
N THR A 237 10.34 -40.20 29.47
CA THR A 237 10.27 -39.95 30.91
C THR A 237 9.38 -40.96 31.62
N ILE A 238 8.19 -41.26 31.09
CA ILE A 238 7.29 -42.28 31.66
C ILE A 238 7.99 -43.65 31.67
N ASN A 239 8.65 -44.05 30.58
CA ASN A 239 9.38 -45.31 30.52
C ASN A 239 10.52 -45.38 31.54
N PHE A 240 11.25 -44.27 31.72
CA PHE A 240 12.29 -44.16 32.73
C PHE A 240 11.72 -44.31 34.15
N LEU A 241 10.62 -43.61 34.46
CA LEU A 241 9.94 -43.71 35.75
C LEU A 241 9.41 -45.13 36.02
N GLU A 242 8.83 -45.80 35.03
CA GLU A 242 8.40 -47.19 35.17
C GLU A 242 9.56 -48.14 35.50
N LYS A 243 10.71 -47.97 34.83
CA LYS A 243 11.92 -48.75 35.11
C LYS A 243 12.50 -48.44 36.49
N GLY A 244 12.53 -47.17 36.87
CA GLY A 244 12.96 -46.72 38.20
C GLY A 244 12.08 -47.29 39.30
N ASN A 245 10.75 -47.25 39.14
CA ASN A 245 9.80 -47.83 40.09
C ASN A 245 9.96 -49.34 40.22
N LYS A 246 10.16 -50.06 39.10
CA LYS A 246 10.45 -51.51 39.12
C LYS A 246 11.77 -51.82 39.83
N PHE A 247 12.80 -51.01 39.59
CA PHE A 247 14.06 -51.11 40.30
C PHE A 247 13.85 -50.92 41.82
N LEU A 248 13.22 -49.82 42.25
CA LEU A 248 12.96 -49.56 43.67
C LEU A 248 12.12 -50.68 44.32
N ALA A 249 11.11 -51.21 43.63
CA ALA A 249 10.31 -52.32 44.13
C ALA A 249 11.14 -53.61 44.35
N ASN A 250 12.09 -53.90 43.45
CA ASN A 250 12.95 -55.08 43.56
C ASN A 250 14.07 -54.93 44.60
N PHE A 251 14.51 -53.70 44.87
CA PHE A 251 15.63 -53.41 45.79
C PHE A 251 15.19 -52.83 47.14
N GLY A 252 13.88 -52.60 47.37
CA GLY A 252 13.35 -52.07 48.64
C GLY A 252 13.64 -52.96 49.87
N GLY A 253 13.89 -54.26 49.66
CA GLY A 253 14.29 -55.19 50.72
C GLY A 253 15.78 -55.16 51.10
N VAL A 254 16.62 -54.44 50.34
CA VAL A 254 18.08 -54.42 50.56
C VAL A 254 18.47 -53.87 51.93
N ALA A 255 17.70 -52.92 52.47
CA ALA A 255 17.92 -52.35 53.80
C ALA A 255 17.83 -53.40 54.93
N PHE A 256 17.24 -54.57 54.67
CA PHE A 256 17.06 -55.65 55.63
C PHE A 256 17.99 -56.86 55.37
N LEU A 257 18.86 -56.80 54.36
CA LEU A 257 19.81 -57.87 54.07
C LEU A 257 21.03 -57.76 55.01
N ASP A 258 21.34 -58.83 55.75
CA ASP A 258 22.59 -58.92 56.50
C ASP A 258 23.76 -59.31 55.58
N ILE A 259 24.31 -58.31 54.89
CA ILE A 259 25.43 -58.48 53.95
C ILE A 259 26.80 -58.42 54.64
N LYS A 260 26.87 -58.13 55.95
CA LYS A 260 28.14 -57.95 56.68
C LYS A 260 29.10 -59.13 56.52
N PRO A 261 28.66 -60.41 56.54
CA PRO A 261 29.56 -61.54 56.33
C PRO A 261 30.19 -61.58 54.93
N ALA A 262 29.46 -61.13 53.90
CA ALA A 262 29.90 -61.12 52.51
C ALA A 262 30.89 -59.99 52.19
N LEU A 263 30.91 -58.91 52.99
CA LEU A 263 31.84 -57.78 52.84
C LEU A 263 33.30 -58.13 53.14
N ASN A 264 33.56 -59.28 53.76
CA ASN A 264 34.91 -59.80 53.94
C ASN A 264 35.55 -60.23 52.61
N ASN A 265 34.76 -60.43 51.54
CA ASN A 265 35.27 -60.68 50.19
C ASN A 265 35.55 -59.34 49.48
N PRO A 266 36.82 -59.02 49.13
CA PRO A 266 37.17 -57.76 48.49
C PRO A 266 36.43 -57.52 47.17
N LYS A 267 36.15 -58.57 46.38
CA LYS A 267 35.40 -58.44 45.12
C LYS A 267 33.95 -57.99 45.35
N VAL A 268 33.28 -58.60 46.33
CA VAL A 268 31.90 -58.23 46.70
C VAL A 268 31.83 -56.79 47.19
N ARG A 269 32.83 -56.35 47.96
CA ARG A 269 32.94 -54.97 48.43
C ARG A 269 33.09 -53.97 47.27
N THR A 270 33.99 -54.23 46.33
CA THR A 270 34.20 -53.35 45.16
C THR A 270 32.97 -53.27 44.27
N GLU A 271 32.24 -54.37 44.05
CA GLU A 271 31.00 -54.35 43.27
C GLU A 271 29.91 -53.50 43.96
N LEU A 272 29.77 -53.60 45.29
CA LEU A 272 28.82 -52.78 46.05
C LEU A 272 29.20 -51.29 46.07
N GLU A 273 30.50 -50.97 46.19
CA GLU A 273 31.00 -49.59 46.09
C GLU A 273 30.77 -48.99 44.70
N THR A 274 30.95 -49.80 43.64
CA THR A 274 30.67 -49.41 42.25
C THR A 274 29.17 -49.17 42.06
N PHE A 275 28.32 -50.07 42.57
CA PHE A 275 26.87 -49.91 42.53
C PHE A 275 26.39 -48.65 43.26
N LEU A 276 26.92 -48.37 44.47
CA LEU A 276 26.62 -47.14 45.21
C LEU A 276 27.05 -45.89 44.44
N THR A 277 28.21 -45.93 43.78
CA THR A 277 28.71 -44.82 42.95
C THR A 277 27.77 -44.55 41.78
N MET A 278 27.30 -45.60 41.10
CA MET A 278 26.33 -45.48 40.01
C MET A 278 24.98 -44.91 40.50
N LEU A 279 24.50 -45.34 41.66
CA LEU A 279 23.26 -44.81 42.25
C LEU A 279 23.37 -43.34 42.62
N ASN A 280 24.49 -42.93 43.22
CA ASN A 280 24.73 -41.53 43.55
C ASN A 280 24.86 -40.66 42.29
N SER A 281 25.50 -41.17 41.24
CA SER A 281 25.56 -40.49 39.95
C SER A 281 24.18 -40.31 39.34
N LEU A 282 23.36 -41.37 39.32
CA LEU A 282 21.98 -41.31 38.83
C LEU A 282 21.15 -40.30 39.61
N SER A 283 21.26 -40.30 40.95
CA SER A 283 20.56 -39.34 41.81
C SER A 283 20.94 -37.90 41.48
N ARG A 284 22.24 -37.61 41.31
CA ARG A 284 22.72 -36.27 40.93
C ARG A 284 22.18 -35.85 39.57
N SER A 285 22.24 -36.72 38.56
CA SER A 285 21.71 -36.40 37.23
C SER A 285 20.21 -36.12 37.24
N VAL A 286 19.43 -36.85 38.04
CA VAL A 286 18.00 -36.57 38.20
C VAL A 286 17.77 -35.24 38.93
N SER A 287 18.54 -34.94 39.98
CA SER A 287 18.47 -33.65 40.67
C SER A 287 18.83 -32.48 39.76
N GLU A 288 19.89 -32.60 38.96
CA GLU A 288 20.29 -31.58 37.97
C GLU A 288 19.18 -31.32 36.95
N ILE A 289 18.49 -32.35 36.46
CA ILE A 289 17.34 -32.20 35.55
C ILE A 289 16.15 -31.49 36.23
N LEU A 290 15.96 -31.68 37.54
CA LEU A 290 14.87 -31.06 38.30
C LEU A 290 15.19 -29.62 38.75
N GLU A 291 16.47 -29.28 38.91
CA GLU A 291 16.97 -27.96 39.32
C GLU A 291 17.28 -27.03 38.13
N GLN A 292 17.24 -27.54 36.90
CA GLN A 292 17.29 -26.70 35.71
C GLN A 292 16.01 -25.83 35.62
N ASP A 293 16.08 -24.64 36.21
CA ASP A 293 15.22 -23.50 35.86
C ASP A 293 15.64 -23.00 34.47
N ASP A 294 15.23 -23.70 33.42
CA ASP A 294 15.19 -23.11 32.09
C ASP A 294 13.77 -23.18 31.53
N VAL A 295 13.20 -21.98 31.48
CA VAL A 295 12.11 -21.57 30.60
C VAL A 295 12.27 -22.30 29.28
N ILE A 296 11.30 -23.14 28.93
CA ILE A 296 11.14 -23.58 27.55
C ILE A 296 10.87 -22.29 26.76
N GLU A 297 11.91 -21.77 26.12
CA GLU A 297 11.82 -20.87 24.98
C GLU A 297 10.95 -21.55 23.93
N GLY A 298 9.64 -21.35 24.05
CA GLY A 298 8.79 -21.26 22.90
C GLY A 298 9.10 -19.93 22.24
N GLU A 299 10.18 -19.89 21.46
CA GLU A 299 10.33 -18.87 20.41
C GLU A 299 9.09 -18.97 19.52
N ILE A 300 8.19 -18.01 19.74
CA ILE A 300 7.24 -17.57 18.74
C ILE A 300 8.03 -16.65 17.82
N LEU A 301 8.50 -17.19 16.70
CA LEU A 301 8.74 -16.44 15.46
C LEU A 301 8.25 -17.28 14.28
#